data_AF-A0A8X8YFT2-F1
#
_entry.id   AF-A0A8X8YFT2-F1
#
_cell.length_a   1.000
_cell.length_b   1.000
_cell.length_c   1.000
_cell.angle_alpha   90.00
_cell.angle_beta   90.00
_cell.angle_gamma   90.00
#
_symmetry.space_group_name_H-M   'P 1'
#
loop_
_entity.id
_entity.type
_entity.pdbx_description
1 polymer ?
#
loop_
_entity_poly.entity_id
_entity_poly.type
_entity_poly.pdbx_seq_one_letter_code
_entity_poly.pdbx_strand_id
1 'polypeptide(L)' 'MRASFSNRCFFTKAVSIWTSTGDTDHVIIVGAYFHYAGGFEPPKAVDISPNPGRTDPMYVVYSKKLAG' A
#
# COMPACT_ATOMS: atom_id res chain seq x y z
N MET A 1 -6.20 4.01 17.63
CA MET A 1 -6.73 4.53 16.35
C MET A 1 -7.98 3.73 16.00
N ARG A 2 -9.13 4.38 15.75
CA ARG A 2 -10.38 3.69 15.38
C ARG A 2 -10.64 3.91 13.89
N ALA A 3 -10.76 2.83 13.13
CA ALA A 3 -11.11 2.89 11.71
C ALA A 3 -12.51 2.28 11.53
N SER A 4 -13.44 3.08 10.99
CA SER A 4 -14.79 2.66 10.63
C SER A 4 -14.88 2.64 9.10
N PHE A 5 -15.26 1.50 8.51
CA PHE A 5 -15.49 1.37 7.07
C PHE A 5 -16.98 1.19 6.79
N SER A 6 -17.45 1.79 5.70
CA SER A 6 -18.76 1.52 5.09
C SER A 6 -18.56 1.56 3.57
N ASN A 7 -19.50 1.03 2.78
CA ASN A 7 -19.45 1.13 1.31
C ASN A 7 -19.40 2.57 0.75
N ARG A 8 -19.45 3.59 1.60
CA ARG A 8 -19.06 4.96 1.27
C ARG A 8 -17.60 5.17 1.65
N CYS A 9 -16.73 5.12 0.65
CA CYS A 9 -15.34 5.53 0.79
C CYS A 9 -15.31 7.04 1.13
N PHE A 10 -14.99 7.39 2.37
CA PHE A 10 -14.76 8.78 2.76
C PHE A 10 -13.39 9.20 2.23
N PHE A 11 -13.38 9.56 0.95
CA PHE A 11 -12.18 9.87 0.16
C PHE A 11 -11.28 10.86 0.89
N THR A 12 -11.83 11.86 1.60
CA THR A 12 -11.06 12.85 2.36
C THR A 12 -10.14 12.27 3.43
N LYS A 13 -10.52 11.18 4.12
CA LYS A 13 -9.66 10.57 5.15
C LYS A 13 -8.64 9.60 4.56
N ALA A 14 -9.04 8.79 3.59
CA ALA A 14 -8.14 7.86 2.91
C ALA A 14 -7.08 8.62 2.08
N VAL A 15 -7.51 9.66 1.37
CA VAL A 15 -6.62 10.57 0.63
C VAL A 15 -5.74 11.36 1.57
N SER A 16 -6.24 11.86 2.70
CA SER A 16 -5.40 12.62 3.63
C SER A 16 -4.23 11.79 4.17
N ILE A 17 -4.42 10.50 4.46
CA ILE A 17 -3.31 9.62 4.87
C ILE A 17 -2.34 9.43 3.70
N TRP A 18 -2.85 9.17 2.50
CA TRP A 18 -2.02 9.01 1.31
C TRP A 18 -1.23 10.28 0.98
N THR A 19 -1.85 11.46 0.94
CA THR A 19 -1.16 12.72 0.57
C THR A 19 -0.26 13.28 1.66
N SER A 20 -0.38 12.81 2.92
CA SER A 20 0.46 13.28 4.04
C SER A 20 1.65 12.37 4.33
N THR A 21 1.77 11.25 3.62
CA THR A 21 2.79 10.23 3.86
C THR A 21 3.69 10.08 2.64
N GLY A 22 4.94 9.64 2.85
CA GLY A 22 5.91 9.49 1.78
C GLY A 22 5.76 8.19 1.00
N ASP A 23 6.48 8.06 -0.10
CA ASP A 23 6.50 6.87 -0.95
C ASP A 23 6.66 5.54 -0.19
N THR A 24 7.56 5.51 0.80
CA THR A 24 7.80 4.32 1.62
C THR A 24 6.60 3.98 2.49
N ASP A 25 5.88 4.99 3.00
CA ASP A 25 4.68 4.80 3.79
C ASP A 25 3.53 4.26 2.94
N HIS A 26 3.42 4.68 1.67
CA HIS A 26 2.44 4.14 0.72
C HIS A 26 2.65 2.64 0.52
N VAL A 27 3.92 2.23 0.35
CA VAL A 27 4.30 0.82 0.25
C VAL A 27 3.90 0.05 1.51
N ILE A 28 4.11 0.62 2.70
CA ILE A 28 3.72 0.01 3.98
C ILE A 28 2.20 -0.11 4.10
N ILE A 29 1.44 0.91 3.71
CA ILE A 29 -0.03 0.89 3.73
C ILE A 29 -0.53 -0.26 2.85
N VAL A 30 -0.03 -0.39 1.62
CA VAL A 30 -0.44 -1.47 0.71
C VAL A 30 0.03 -2.84 1.23
N GLY A 31 1.25 -2.94 1.77
CA GLY A 31 1.76 -4.18 2.39
C GLY A 31 0.93 -4.64 3.58
N ALA A 32 0.42 -3.70 4.39
CA ALA A 32 -0.44 -3.99 5.53
C ALA A 32 -1.74 -4.68 5.10
N TYR A 33 -2.30 -4.37 3.92
CA TYR A 33 -3.46 -5.10 3.40
C TYR A 33 -3.17 -6.59 3.23
N PHE A 34 -2.02 -6.96 2.65
CA PHE A 34 -1.64 -8.37 2.51
C PHE A 34 -1.40 -9.04 3.86
N HIS A 35 -0.75 -8.34 4.80
CA HIS A 35 -0.48 -8.86 6.13
C HIS A 35 -1.77 -9.15 6.92
N TYR A 36 -2.71 -8.20 6.95
CA TYR A 36 -3.93 -8.32 7.74
C TYR A 36 -5.05 -9.09 7.03
N ALA A 37 -5.07 -9.16 5.69
CA ALA A 37 -6.02 -10.02 4.97
C ALA A 37 -5.78 -11.51 5.24
N GLY A 38 -4.53 -11.90 5.54
CA GLY A 38 -4.14 -13.29 5.76
C GLY A 38 -4.19 -14.13 4.48
N GLY A 39 -3.58 -15.33 4.50
CA GLY A 39 -3.58 -16.22 3.34
C GLY A 39 -2.58 -15.82 2.23
N PHE A 40 -1.68 -14.89 2.51
CA PHE A 40 -0.62 -14.45 1.61
C PHE A 40 0.76 -14.56 2.29
N GLU A 41 1.79 -14.78 1.49
CA GLU A 41 3.19 -14.68 1.93
C GLU A 41 3.53 -13.24 2.35
N PRO A 42 4.67 -13.00 3.03
CA PRO A 42 5.14 -11.63 3.28
C PRO A 42 5.19 -10.82 1.97
N PRO A 43 4.52 -9.65 1.91
CA PRO A 43 4.47 -8.85 0.69
C PRO A 43 5.85 -8.31 0.33
N LYS A 44 6.11 -8.21 -0.98
CA LYS A 44 7.33 -7.63 -1.53
C LYS A 44 6.98 -6.32 -2.22
N ALA A 45 7.86 -5.35 -2.07
CA ALA A 45 7.78 -4.07 -2.75
C ALA A 45 8.96 -3.94 -3.72
N VAL A 46 8.68 -3.48 -4.93
CA VAL A 46 9.69 -3.23 -5.95
C VAL A 46 9.50 -1.81 -6.47
N ASP A 47 10.58 -1.03 -6.45
CA ASP A 47 10.66 0.25 -7.13
C ASP A 47 10.94 -0.01 -8.63
N ILE A 48 10.01 0.41 -9.48
CA ILE A 48 10.10 0.31 -10.95
C ILE A 48 10.19 1.69 -11.60
N SER A 49 10.59 2.71 -10.83
CA SER A 49 10.77 4.07 -11.33
C SER A 49 11.76 4.08 -12.50
N PRO A 50 11.42 4.68 -13.66
CA PRO A 50 12.29 4.66 -14.83
C PRO A 50 13.61 5.41 -14.59
N ASN A 51 13.63 6.42 -13.72
CA ASN A 51 14.83 7.07 -13.21
C ASN A 51 14.65 7.52 -11.73
N PRO A 52 14.99 6.67 -10.75
CA PRO A 52 14.82 6.99 -9.33
C PRO A 52 15.46 8.33 -8.94
N GLY A 53 14.69 9.20 -8.28
CA GLY A 53 15.12 10.54 -7.88
C GLY A 53 15.07 11.62 -8.96
N ARG A 54 14.67 11.29 -10.19
CA ARG A 54 14.47 12.24 -11.31
C ARG A 54 13.08 12.21 -11.94
N THR A 55 12.43 11.06 -11.92
CA THR A 55 11.06 10.88 -12.42
C THR A 55 10.12 10.60 -11.27
N ASP A 56 8.81 10.77 -11.53
CA ASP A 56 7.79 10.39 -10.58
C ASP A 56 7.99 8.93 -10.15
N PRO A 57 8.00 8.67 -8.83
CA PRO A 57 8.32 7.35 -8.31
C PRO A 57 7.16 6.38 -8.54
N MET A 58 7.48 5.13 -8.87
CA MET A 58 6.50 4.09 -9.15
C MET A 58 6.86 2.79 -8.45
N TYR A 59 6.02 2.36 -7.51
CA TYR A 59 6.24 1.14 -6.73
C TYR A 59 5.16 0.10 -7.02
N VAL A 60 5.56 -1.16 -7.08
CA VAL A 60 4.66 -2.31 -7.15
C VAL A 60 4.79 -3.10 -5.86
N VAL A 61 3.68 -3.28 -5.14
CA VAL A 61 3.59 -4.17 -3.98
C VAL A 61 2.78 -5.40 -4.34
N TYR A 62 3.34 -6.58 -4.16
CA TYR A 62 2.69 -7.84 -4.48
C TYR A 62 3.01 -8.92 -3.44
N SER A 63 2.12 -9.90 -3.34
CA SER A 63 2.37 -11.12 -2.57
C SER A 63 1.83 -12.34 -3.31
N LYS A 64 2.35 -13.51 -2.98
CA LYS A 64 1.82 -14.80 -3.43
C LYS A 64 0.79 -15.29 -2.43
N LYS A 65 -0.26 -15.93 -2.94
CA LYS A 65 -1.22 -16.65 -2.09
C LYS A 65 -0.50 -17.85 -1.46
N LEU A 66 -0.70 -18.08 -0.16
CA LEU A 66 -0.23 -19.29 0.49
C LEU A 66 -0.91 -20.50 -0.17
N ALA A 67 -0.13 -21.51 -0.54
CA ALA A 67 -0.68 -22.77 -0.99
C ALA A 67 -1.50 -23.36 0.17
N GLY A 68 -2.77 -23.65 -0.09
CA GLY A 68 -3.71 -24.24 0.88
C GLY A 68 -3.51 -25.74 1.02
#